data_AF-A0A920U2P4-F1
#
_entry.id   AF-A0A920U2P4-F1
#
_cell.length_a   1.000
_cell.length_b   1.000
_cell.length_c   1.000
_cell.angle_alpha   90.00
_cell.angle_beta   90.00
_cell.angle_gamma   90.00
#
_symmetry.space_group_name_H-M   'P 1'
#
loop_
_entity.id
_entity.type
_entity.pdbx_description
1 polymer ?
#
loop_
_entity_poly.entity_id
_entity_poly.type
_entity_poly.pdbx_seq_one_letter_code
_entity_poly.pdbx_strand_id
1 'polypeptide(L)'
;MFGLSVSVLLIGGLGLAGFGTMQTTLIFVEVPSAVRGRVLGVLTVCIGTMPIGMLAVGYLANWVGTARAISLMSVCGLVAITVVMVLWREKQ
;
A
#
# COMPACT_ATOMS: atom_id res chain seq x y z
N MET A 1 26.69 -0.68 -8.90
CA MET A 1 25.58 -1.30 -8.14
C MET A 1 24.87 -0.29 -7.23
N PHE A 2 25.58 0.47 -6.38
CA PHE A 2 24.95 1.46 -5.48
C PHE A 2 24.07 2.51 -6.17
N GLY A 3 24.49 3.07 -7.32
CA GLY A 3 23.71 4.05 -8.06
C GLY A 3 22.33 3.53 -8.48
N LEU A 4 22.27 2.29 -9.00
CA LEU A 4 21.00 1.64 -9.37
C LEU A 4 20.08 1.46 -8.16
N SER A 5 20.63 1.00 -7.02
CA SER A 5 19.86 0.83 -5.79
C SER A 5 19.29 2.16 -5.29
N VAL A 6 20.08 3.23 -5.32
CA VAL A 6 19.63 4.57 -4.91
C VAL A 6 18.51 5.07 -5.84
N SER A 7 18.67 4.92 -7.15
CA SER A 7 17.63 5.33 -8.10
C SER A 7 16.31 4.57 -7.89
N VAL A 8 16.37 3.25 -7.68
CA VAL A 8 15.16 2.43 -7.43
C VAL A 8 14.50 2.80 -6.10
N LEU A 9 15.29 3.01 -5.04
CA LEU A 9 14.78 3.42 -3.74
C LEU A 9 14.18 4.83 -3.77
N LEU A 10 14.76 5.76 -4.53
CA LEU A 10 14.20 7.10 -4.73
C LEU A 10 12.83 7.04 -5.41
N ILE A 11 12.72 6.28 -6.50
CA ILE A 11 11.44 6.10 -7.21
C ILE A 11 10.41 5.45 -6.28
N GLY A 12 10.80 4.40 -5.55
CA GLY A 12 9.94 3.74 -4.58
C GLY A 12 9.48 4.68 -3.46
N GLY A 13 10.38 5.51 -2.94
CA GLY A 13 10.10 6.52 -1.92
C GLY A 13 9.14 7.60 -2.39
N LEU A 14 9.30 8.10 -3.62
CA LEU A 14 8.35 9.05 -4.23
C LEU A 14 6.95 8.44 -4.37
N GLY A 15 6.86 7.18 -4.82
CA GLY A 15 5.59 6.47 -4.89
C GLY A 15 4.92 6.31 -3.52
N LEU A 16 5.68 5.93 -2.50
CA LEU A 16 5.19 5.80 -1.13
C LEU A 16 4.72 7.15 -0.56
N ALA A 17 5.46 8.23 -0.81
CA ALA A 17 5.11 9.57 -0.35
C ALA A 17 3.83 10.10 -1.02
N GLY A 18 3.69 9.89 -2.32
CA GLY A 18 2.49 10.24 -3.07
C GLY A 18 1.27 9.48 -2.57
N PHE A 19 1.41 8.15 -2.41
CA PHE A 19 0.35 7.29 -1.88
C PHE A 19 -0.07 7.70 -0.46
N GLY A 20 0.90 7.85 0.46
CA GLY A 20 0.62 8.21 1.86
C GLY A 20 -0.08 9.56 2.01
N THR A 21 0.31 10.55 1.19
CA THR A 21 -0.37 11.86 1.17
C THR A 21 -1.80 11.74 0.66
N MET A 22 -1.99 11.09 -0.49
CA MET A 22 -3.30 11.01 -1.16
C MET A 22 -4.36 10.27 -0.34
N GLN A 23 -3.99 9.24 0.42
CA GLN A 23 -4.93 8.48 1.26
C GLN A 23 -5.74 9.38 2.21
N THR A 24 -5.08 10.36 2.84
CA THR A 24 -5.77 11.28 3.76
C THR A 24 -6.41 12.45 3.00
N THR A 25 -5.74 13.00 1.98
CA THR A 25 -6.26 14.12 1.18
C THR A 25 -7.59 13.77 0.51
N LEU A 26 -7.72 12.60 -0.11
CA LEU A 26 -8.97 12.17 -0.74
C LEU A 26 -10.12 12.10 0.27
N ILE A 27 -9.86 11.62 1.49
CA ILE A 27 -10.87 11.60 2.55
C ILE A 27 -11.28 13.02 2.96
N PHE A 28 -10.33 13.96 3.03
CA PHE A 28 -10.66 15.35 3.36
C PHE A 28 -11.48 16.07 2.27
N VAL A 29 -11.23 15.74 1.00
CA VAL A 29 -11.90 16.38 -0.14
C VAL A 29 -13.28 15.75 -0.42
N GLU A 30 -13.38 14.43 -0.41
CA GLU A 30 -14.58 13.71 -0.86
C GLU A 30 -15.56 13.36 0.26
N VAL A 31 -15.10 13.25 1.52
CA VAL A 31 -15.96 12.77 2.62
C VAL A 31 -16.60 13.93 3.37
N PRO A 32 -17.95 13.93 3.55
CA PRO A 32 -18.66 14.90 4.37
C PRO A 32 -18.12 14.98 5.81
N SER A 33 -18.08 16.18 6.38
CA SER A 33 -17.52 16.44 7.71
C SER A 33 -18.09 15.56 8.82
N ALA A 34 -19.39 15.24 8.75
CA ALA A 34 -20.10 14.44 9.75
C ALA A 34 -19.56 13.01 9.93
N VAL A 35 -18.99 12.40 8.88
CA VAL A 35 -18.48 11.01 8.90
C VAL A 35 -16.98 10.91 8.65
N ARG A 36 -16.31 12.01 8.33
CA ARG A 36 -14.88 12.06 8.03
C ARG A 36 -14.02 11.40 9.10
N GLY A 37 -14.28 11.69 10.37
CA GLY A 37 -13.56 11.08 11.50
C GLY A 37 -13.70 9.56 11.56
N ARG A 38 -14.86 9.02 11.18
CA ARG A 38 -15.08 7.56 11.11
C ARG A 38 -14.29 6.94 9.98
N VAL A 39 -14.28 7.57 8.80
CA VAL A 39 -13.53 7.09 7.62
C VAL A 39 -12.02 7.15 7.88
N LEU A 40 -11.52 8.22 8.50
CA LEU A 40 -10.13 8.31 8.95
C LEU A 40 -9.79 7.22 9.97
N GLY A 41 -10.71 6.91 10.91
CA GLY A 41 -10.57 5.80 11.84
C GLY A 41 -10.44 4.45 11.14
N VAL A 42 -11.25 4.19 10.11
CA VAL A 42 -11.14 2.98 9.27
C VAL A 42 -9.78 2.92 8.57
N LEU A 43 -9.31 4.03 7.99
CA LEU A 43 -7.97 4.09 7.39
C LEU A 43 -6.89 3.72 8.42
N THR A 44 -6.97 4.25 9.64
CA THR A 44 -6.03 3.90 10.72
C THR A 44 -6.07 2.42 11.08
N VAL A 45 -7.26 1.82 11.16
CA VAL A 45 -7.41 0.37 11.40
C VAL A 45 -6.76 -0.44 10.26
N CYS A 46 -6.96 -0.04 9.01
CA CYS A 46 -6.30 -0.66 7.86
C CYS A 46 -4.77 -0.57 7.97
N ILE A 47 -4.21 0.60 8.29
CA ILE A 47 -2.76 0.74 8.53
C ILE A 47 -2.31 -0.15 9.70
N GLY A 48 -3.13 -0.25 10.75
CA GLY A 48 -2.88 -1.13 11.90
C GLY A 48 -2.75 -2.62 11.58
N THR A 49 -3.21 -3.08 10.40
CA THR A 49 -3.02 -4.47 9.96
C THR A 49 -1.62 -4.78 9.41
N MET A 50 -0.73 -3.79 9.29
CA MET A 50 0.66 -3.97 8.85
C MET A 50 1.40 -5.17 9.51
N PRO A 51 1.31 -5.40 10.84
CA PRO A 51 1.99 -6.53 11.48
C PRO A 51 1.59 -7.90 10.90
N ILE A 52 0.33 -8.06 10.48
CA ILE A 52 -0.16 -9.29 9.86
C ILE A 52 0.55 -9.52 8.52
N GLY A 53 0.68 -8.48 7.71
CA GLY A 53 1.45 -8.53 6.46
C GLY A 53 2.92 -8.85 6.70
N MET A 54 3.53 -8.25 7.74
CA MET A 54 4.93 -8.54 8.10
C MET A 54 5.14 -10.00 8.53
N LEU A 55 4.22 -10.56 9.32
CA LEU A 55 4.25 -11.98 9.69
C LEU A 55 4.10 -12.88 8.46
N ALA A 56 3.21 -12.54 7.53
CA ALA A 56 3.04 -13.29 6.29
C ALA A 56 4.31 -13.27 5.42
N VAL A 57 4.96 -12.10 5.27
CA VAL A 57 6.26 -12.01 4.56
C VAL A 57 7.31 -12.87 5.24
N GLY A 58 7.42 -12.79 6.57
CA GLY A 58 8.42 -13.55 7.34
C GLY A 58 8.21 -15.06 7.24
N TYR A 59 6.95 -15.51 7.35
CA TYR A 59 6.60 -16.91 7.14
C TYR A 59 6.97 -17.37 5.73
N LEU A 60 6.59 -16.61 4.70
CA LEU A 60 6.90 -16.96 3.32
C LEU A 60 8.42 -16.96 3.05
N ALA A 61 9.16 -16.01 3.64
CA ALA A 61 10.61 -15.93 3.53
C ALA A 61 11.32 -17.16 4.10
N ASN A 62 10.77 -17.78 5.15
CA ASN A 62 11.31 -19.02 5.71
C ASN A 62 11.24 -20.20 4.73
N TRP A 63 10.24 -20.22 3.83
CA TRP A 63 10.04 -21.34 2.89
C TRP A 63 10.72 -21.11 1.54
N VAL A 64 10.61 -19.91 0.96
CA VAL A 64 11.07 -19.63 -0.41
C VAL A 64 12.25 -18.65 -0.48
N GLY A 65 12.73 -18.17 0.67
CA GLY A 65 13.78 -17.16 0.77
C GLY A 65 13.26 -15.72 0.66
N THR A 66 13.96 -14.79 1.31
CA THR A 66 13.55 -13.39 1.47
C THR A 66 13.27 -12.68 0.16
N ALA A 67 14.16 -12.81 -0.84
CA ALA A 67 14.01 -12.12 -2.12
C ALA A 67 12.72 -12.54 -2.85
N ARG A 68 12.44 -13.85 -2.94
CA ARG A 68 11.24 -14.37 -3.60
C ARG A 68 9.97 -14.03 -2.82
N ALA A 69 10.01 -14.06 -1.50
CA ALA A 69 8.89 -13.69 -0.66
C ALA A 69 8.48 -12.22 -0.86
N ILE A 70 9.46 -11.30 -0.89
CA ILE A 70 9.21 -9.88 -1.16
C ILE A 70 8.63 -9.70 -2.57
N SER A 71 9.23 -10.33 -3.59
CA SER A 71 8.72 -10.24 -4.96
C SER A 71 7.27 -10.72 -5.09
N LEU A 72 6.92 -11.85 -4.46
CA LEU A 72 5.54 -12.35 -4.47
C LEU A 72 4.58 -11.35 -3.79
N MET A 73 4.97 -10.82 -2.63
CA MET A 73 4.17 -9.84 -1.91
C MET A 73 3.97 -8.55 -2.73
N SER A 74 5.00 -8.08 -3.44
CA SER A 74 4.91 -6.94 -4.35
C SER A 74 3.94 -7.21 -5.50
N VAL A 75 3.98 -8.39 -6.12
CA VAL A 75 3.04 -8.77 -7.18
C VAL A 75 1.60 -8.80 -6.65
N CYS A 76 1.36 -9.40 -5.49
CA CYS A 76 0.05 -9.39 -4.84
C CYS A 76 -0.47 -7.96 -4.60
N GLY A 77 0.40 -7.06 -4.12
CA GLY A 77 0.06 -5.65 -3.92
C GLY A 77 -0.30 -4.93 -5.23
N LEU A 78 0.46 -5.17 -6.30
CA LEU A 78 0.18 -4.60 -7.63
C LEU A 78 -1.14 -5.10 -8.19
N VAL A 79 -1.44 -6.39 -8.04
CA VAL A 79 -2.73 -6.98 -8.45
C VAL A 79 -3.87 -6.35 -7.66
N ALA A 80 -3.73 -6.22 -6.33
CA ALA A 80 -4.76 -5.60 -5.49
C ALA A 80 -5.05 -4.15 -5.91
N ILE A 81 -4.02 -3.33 -6.12
CA ILE A 81 -4.18 -1.94 -6.60
C ILE A 81 -4.84 -1.92 -7.99
N THR A 82 -4.43 -2.81 -8.89
CA THR A 82 -5.01 -2.88 -10.25
C THR A 82 -6.50 -3.24 -10.18
N VAL A 83 -6.89 -4.21 -9.35
CA VAL A 83 -8.29 -4.57 -9.12
C VAL A 83 -9.08 -3.38 -8.58
N VAL A 84 -8.55 -2.67 -7.58
CA VAL A 84 -9.20 -1.46 -7.04
C VAL A 84 -9.38 -0.39 -8.13
N MET A 85 -8.37 -0.14 -8.96
CA MET A 85 -8.46 0.82 -10.06
C MET A 85 -9.53 0.44 -11.09
N VAL A 86 -9.62 -0.83 -11.46
CA VAL A 86 -10.62 -1.31 -12.43
C VAL A 86 -12.03 -1.22 -11.84
N LEU A 87 -12.23 -1.68 -10.61
CA LEU A 87 -13.54 -1.64 -9.94
C LEU A 87 -14.02 -0.21 -9.65
N TRP A 88 -13.11 0.72 -9.34
CA TRP A 88 -13.47 2.11 -9.12
C TRP A 88 -13.87 2.79 -10.42
N ARG A 89 -13.21 2.48 -11.54
CA ARG A 89 -13.53 3.04 -12.87
C ARG A 89 -14.91 2.62 -13.37
N GLU A 90 -15.44 1.48 -12.92
CA GLU A 90 -16.79 1.02 -13.26
C GLU A 90 -17.88 1.74 -12.45
N LYS A 91 -17.54 2.30 -11.29
CA LYS A 91 -18.48 3.01 -10.41
C LYS A 91 -18.58 4.52 -10.65
N GLN A 92 -17.66 5.09 -11.42
CA GLN A 92 -17.73 6.48 -11.91
C GLN A 92 -18.35 6.53 -13.29
#